data_AF-A0A8H8S3R6-F1
#
_entry.id   AF-A0A8H8S3R6-F1
#
_cell.length_a   1.000
_cell.length_b   1.000
_cell.length_c   1.000
_cell.angle_alpha   90.00
_cell.angle_beta   90.00
_cell.angle_gamma   90.00
#
_symmetry.space_group_name_H-M   'P 1'
#
loop_
_entity.id
_entity.type
_entity.pdbx_description
1 polymer ?
#
loop_
_entity_poly.entity_id
_entity_poly.type
_entity_poly.pdbx_seq_one_letter_code
_entity_poly.pdbx_strand_id
1 'polypeptide(L)'
;MSIGNVVASPLQWLSDLIGRRGYPIVLRSSWAAFFSGVGASLSATVGPLYMSEIAPSASRGLAIGLYCASYSIGTVVIAVVLLGGSYMESNTSWRLPMLFQIGAPLIVAILIYPCTPESPRYLYAIGKHDQARRIIAHYHTTSEDINDPIVVAEMQQIGKSMTANARRRVWVIFLYILFQQCNGAGMLTYYLPGVLKLVRITETQQVLGTNLGLTCVSYLSTIGGSFMVNKVRHRTLLFTVWSVYIFFLALMALCGGSYASNIGTKPTSYIVVVAIFAFNICTGFSVE
;
A
#
# COMPACT_ATOMS: atom_id res chain seq x y z
N MET A 1 39.66 -11.86 -0.40
CA MET A 1 38.62 -11.63 -1.43
C MET A 1 37.51 -10.82 -0.78
N SER A 2 37.33 -9.57 -1.19
CA SER A 2 36.33 -8.65 -0.62
C SER A 2 34.91 -9.17 -0.89
N ILE A 3 34.03 -9.04 0.10
CA ILE A 3 32.59 -9.38 0.02
C ILE A 3 31.92 -8.75 -1.23
N GLY A 4 32.47 -7.63 -1.73
CA GLY A 4 32.05 -7.01 -3.00
C GLY A 4 32.18 -7.91 -4.24
N ASN A 5 33.17 -8.81 -4.31
CA ASN A 5 33.35 -9.71 -5.46
C ASN A 5 32.39 -10.90 -5.46
N VAL A 6 31.87 -11.29 -4.29
CA VAL A 6 30.91 -12.40 -4.17
C VAL A 6 29.48 -11.94 -4.49
N VAL A 7 29.18 -10.67 -4.23
CA VAL A 7 27.89 -10.05 -4.60
C VAL A 7 27.89 -9.60 -6.07
N ALA A 8 29.05 -9.26 -6.64
CA ALA A 8 29.17 -8.81 -8.03
C ALA A 8 29.23 -9.96 -9.05
N SER A 9 29.63 -11.18 -8.66
CA SER A 9 29.80 -12.31 -9.58
C SER A 9 28.49 -12.81 -10.23
N PRO A 10 27.32 -12.85 -9.56
CA PRO A 10 26.05 -13.13 -10.25
C PRO A 10 25.64 -12.02 -11.23
N LEU A 11 26.12 -10.79 -11.01
CA LEU A 11 25.80 -9.63 -11.84
C LEU A 11 26.73 -9.49 -13.06
N GLN A 12 27.91 -10.12 -13.04
CA GLN A 12 28.78 -10.21 -14.23
C GLN A 12 28.11 -11.03 -15.34
N TRP A 13 27.36 -12.06 -14.99
CA TRP A 13 26.58 -12.86 -15.93
C TRP A 13 25.47 -12.04 -16.64
N LEU A 14 24.87 -11.07 -15.94
CA LEU A 14 23.93 -10.10 -16.52
C LEU A 14 24.59 -9.15 -17.53
N SER A 15 25.90 -8.88 -17.39
CA SER A 15 26.67 -8.06 -18.32
C SER A 15 26.95 -8.76 -19.66
N ASP A 16 27.00 -10.10 -19.64
CA ASP A 16 27.19 -10.93 -20.84
C ASP A 16 25.89 -11.12 -21.63
N LEU A 17 24.73 -11.08 -20.96
CA LEU A 17 23.39 -11.15 -21.59
C LEU A 17 22.92 -9.84 -22.23
N ILE A 18 23.26 -8.70 -21.63
CA ILE A 18 22.71 -7.38 -22.00
C ILE A 18 23.74 -6.51 -22.77
N GLY A 19 25.01 -6.94 -22.78
CA GLY A 19 26.11 -6.22 -23.41
C GLY A 19 26.69 -5.13 -22.50
N ARG A 20 28.02 -4.99 -22.55
CA ARG A 20 28.83 -4.14 -21.65
C ARG A 20 28.45 -2.65 -21.63
N ARG A 21 27.74 -2.13 -22.64
CA ARG A 21 27.26 -0.74 -22.70
C ARG A 21 25.99 -0.49 -21.88
N GLY A 22 25.13 -1.50 -21.69
CA GLY A 22 23.89 -1.38 -20.92
C GLY A 22 24.08 -1.58 -19.41
N TYR A 23 25.14 -2.28 -19.01
CA TYR A 23 25.47 -2.60 -17.61
C TYR A 23 25.43 -1.39 -16.65
N PRO A 24 26.06 -0.23 -16.92
CA PRO A 24 26.02 0.90 -15.97
C PRO A 24 24.64 1.55 -15.84
N ILE A 25 23.81 1.53 -16.89
CA ILE A 25 22.45 2.08 -16.87
C ILE A 25 21.52 1.13 -16.09
N VAL A 26 21.62 -0.17 -16.33
CA VAL A 26 20.86 -1.19 -15.61
C VAL A 26 21.22 -1.17 -14.13
N LEU A 27 22.51 -1.20 -13.79
CA LEU A 27 22.95 -1.14 -12.39
C LEU A 27 22.41 0.11 -11.68
N ARG A 28 22.52 1.29 -12.32
CA ARG A 28 22.00 2.55 -11.76
C ARG A 28 20.48 2.51 -11.57
N SER A 29 19.74 1.95 -12.52
CA SER A 29 18.29 1.79 -12.40
C SER A 29 17.88 0.76 -11.33
N SER A 30 18.67 -0.32 -11.16
CA SER A 30 18.45 -1.33 -10.13
C SER A 30 18.69 -0.78 -8.73
N TRP A 31 19.74 0.02 -8.53
CA TRP A 31 19.98 0.70 -7.25
C TRP A 31 18.87 1.70 -6.92
N ALA A 32 18.42 2.49 -7.91
CA ALA A 32 17.30 3.42 -7.71
C ALA A 32 16.01 2.69 -7.32
N ALA A 33 15.69 1.58 -7.98
CA ALA A 33 14.54 0.74 -7.63
C ALA A 33 14.68 0.11 -6.23
N PHE A 34 15.88 -0.34 -5.86
CA PHE A 34 16.15 -0.88 -4.54
C PHE A 34 15.91 0.15 -3.43
N PHE A 35 16.52 1.34 -3.52
CA PHE A 35 16.33 2.40 -2.52
C PHE A 35 14.89 2.90 -2.47
N SER A 36 14.23 3.03 -3.63
CA SER A 36 12.80 3.38 -3.70
C SER A 36 11.93 2.31 -3.02
N GLY A 37 12.23 1.02 -3.21
CA GLY A 37 11.50 -0.08 -2.59
C GLY A 37 11.68 -0.15 -1.08
N VAL A 38 12.90 0.07 -0.59
CA VAL A 38 13.20 0.14 0.85
C VAL A 38 12.46 1.31 1.50
N GLY A 39 12.53 2.51 0.89
CA GLY A 39 11.80 3.69 1.38
C GLY A 39 10.29 3.48 1.42
N ALA A 40 9.71 2.93 0.35
CA ALA A 40 8.29 2.62 0.29
C ALA A 40 7.88 1.64 1.40
N SER A 41 8.66 0.58 1.62
CA SER A 41 8.36 -0.45 2.63
C SER A 41 8.47 0.06 4.06
N LEU A 42 9.48 0.91 4.34
CA LEU A 42 9.63 1.57 5.64
C LEU A 42 8.46 2.53 5.91
N SER A 43 8.09 3.36 4.93
CA SER A 43 6.97 4.30 5.09
C SER A 43 5.63 3.57 5.29
N ALA A 44 5.40 2.48 4.57
CA ALA A 44 4.21 1.63 4.72
C ALA A 44 4.13 0.94 6.10
N THR A 45 5.26 0.70 6.76
CA THR A 45 5.29 0.06 8.09
C THR A 45 5.19 1.08 9.22
N VAL A 46 5.97 2.16 9.13
CA VAL A 46 6.09 3.17 10.21
C VAL A 46 4.88 4.09 10.24
N GLY A 47 4.31 4.46 9.09
CA GLY A 47 3.18 5.38 9.01
C GLY A 47 1.92 4.90 9.76
N PRO A 48 1.37 3.70 9.50
CA PRO A 48 0.18 3.24 10.21
C PRO A 48 0.49 2.94 11.68
N LEU A 49 1.74 2.55 12.02
CA LEU A 49 2.18 2.39 13.40
C LEU A 49 2.10 3.71 14.16
N TYR A 50 2.67 4.77 13.59
CA TYR A 50 2.65 6.13 14.14
C TYR A 50 1.21 6.64 14.32
N MET A 51 0.36 6.49 13.29
CA MET A 51 -1.05 6.85 13.37
C MET A 51 -1.80 6.07 14.47
N SER A 52 -1.47 4.78 14.67
CA SER A 52 -2.08 3.97 15.71
C SER A 52 -1.71 4.40 17.14
N GLU A 53 -0.60 5.13 17.30
CA GLU A 53 -0.04 5.55 18.58
C GLU A 53 -0.49 6.94 19.02
N ILE A 54 -0.88 7.79 18.06
CA ILE A 54 -1.37 9.17 18.31
C ILE A 54 -2.88 9.28 18.21
N ALA A 55 -3.52 8.38 17.46
CA ALA A 55 -4.97 8.41 17.36
C ALA A 55 -5.62 7.92 18.67
N PRO A 56 -6.64 8.64 19.17
CA PRO A 56 -7.36 8.23 20.36
C PRO A 56 -8.10 6.91 20.11
N SER A 57 -8.31 6.15 21.18
CA SER A 57 -8.80 4.77 21.12
C SER A 57 -10.12 4.59 20.33
N ALA A 58 -11.00 5.59 20.35
CA ALA A 58 -12.29 5.55 19.66
C ALA A 58 -12.21 5.77 18.14
N SER A 59 -11.23 6.53 17.65
CA SER A 59 -11.10 6.88 16.22
C SER A 59 -9.87 6.26 15.55
N ARG A 60 -9.09 5.46 16.28
CA ARG A 60 -7.88 4.78 15.81
C ARG A 60 -8.09 4.01 14.50
N GLY A 61 -9.17 3.25 14.39
CA GLY A 61 -9.47 2.48 13.17
C GLY A 61 -9.63 3.38 11.94
N LEU A 62 -10.40 4.46 12.09
CA LEU A 62 -10.62 5.45 11.03
C LEU A 62 -9.33 6.19 10.67
N ALA A 63 -8.52 6.57 11.66
CA ALA A 63 -7.26 7.27 11.42
C ALA A 63 -6.25 6.42 10.62
N ILE A 64 -6.15 5.13 10.94
CA ILE A 64 -5.32 4.17 10.18
C ILE A 64 -5.90 3.97 8.78
N GLY A 65 -7.22 3.86 8.66
CA GLY A 65 -7.89 3.73 7.37
C GLY A 65 -7.67 4.90 6.43
N LEU A 66 -7.81 6.13 6.95
CA LEU A 66 -7.51 7.35 6.19
C LEU A 66 -6.03 7.43 5.77
N TYR A 67 -5.11 6.94 6.60
CA TYR A 67 -3.71 6.81 6.21
C TYR A 67 -3.55 5.86 5.02
N CYS A 68 -4.18 4.68 5.06
CA CYS A 68 -4.18 3.75 3.92
C CYS A 68 -4.83 4.37 2.67
N ALA A 69 -5.90 5.15 2.82
CA ALA A 69 -6.52 5.88 1.71
C ALA A 69 -5.59 6.90 1.06
N SER A 70 -4.67 7.50 1.83
CA SER A 70 -3.67 8.44 1.27
C SER A 70 -2.71 7.79 0.27
N TYR A 71 -2.39 6.51 0.46
CA TYR A 71 -1.60 5.74 -0.51
C TYR A 71 -2.34 5.64 -1.86
N SER A 72 -3.65 5.40 -1.82
CA SER A 72 -4.49 5.35 -3.02
C SER A 72 -4.63 6.71 -3.72
N ILE A 73 -4.54 7.83 -3.00
CA ILE A 73 -4.45 9.16 -3.64
C ILE A 73 -3.17 9.26 -4.47
N GLY A 74 -2.04 8.82 -3.90
CA GLY A 74 -0.76 8.80 -4.60
C GLY A 74 -0.79 7.98 -5.89
N THR A 75 -1.42 6.81 -5.87
CA THR A 75 -1.55 5.96 -7.07
C THR A 75 -2.45 6.60 -8.13
N VAL A 76 -3.55 7.25 -7.74
CA VAL A 76 -4.42 8.00 -8.68
C VAL A 76 -3.66 9.16 -9.32
N VAL A 77 -2.91 9.96 -8.54
CA VAL A 77 -2.12 11.07 -9.09
C VAL A 77 -1.10 10.57 -10.11
N ILE A 78 -0.38 9.48 -9.80
CA ILE A 78 0.58 8.88 -10.73
C ILE A 78 -0.12 8.34 -11.97
N ALA A 79 -1.29 7.69 -11.84
CA ALA A 79 -2.07 7.19 -12.96
C ALA A 79 -2.52 8.33 -13.90
N VAL A 80 -2.93 9.48 -13.35
CA VAL A 80 -3.26 10.69 -14.13
C VAL A 80 -2.03 11.24 -14.84
N VAL A 81 -0.88 11.33 -14.16
CA VAL A 81 0.37 11.80 -14.77
C VAL A 81 0.84 10.87 -15.89
N LEU A 82 0.68 9.55 -15.72
CA LEU A 82 1.00 8.56 -16.75
C LEU A 82 0.09 8.70 -17.98
N LEU A 83 -1.21 8.91 -17.77
CA LEU A 83 -2.16 9.15 -18.86
C LEU A 83 -1.92 10.50 -19.54
N GLY A 84 -1.57 11.56 -18.80
CA GLY A 84 -1.16 12.83 -19.38
C GLY A 84 0.13 12.70 -20.20
N GLY A 85 1.09 11.93 -19.69
CA GLY A 85 2.37 11.66 -20.35
C GLY A 85 2.22 10.83 -21.63
N SER A 86 1.19 9.98 -21.78
CA SER A 86 0.99 9.21 -23.01
C SER A 86 0.56 10.06 -24.20
N TYR A 87 0.04 11.28 -23.99
CA TYR A 87 -0.23 12.24 -25.06
C TYR A 87 1.00 13.05 -25.48
N MET A 88 2.12 12.94 -24.75
CA MET A 88 3.37 13.63 -25.06
C MET A 88 4.30 12.70 -25.84
N GLU A 89 4.70 13.10 -27.05
CA GLU A 89 5.64 12.36 -27.91
C GLU A 89 7.12 12.50 -27.48
N SER A 90 7.39 13.30 -26.45
CA SER A 90 8.75 13.60 -25.98
C SER A 90 9.31 12.51 -25.04
N ASN A 91 10.65 12.37 -25.02
CA ASN A 91 11.38 11.52 -24.09
C ASN A 91 11.24 11.95 -22.60
N THR A 92 10.51 13.03 -22.32
CA THR A 92 10.15 13.46 -20.96
C THR A 92 8.99 12.68 -20.34
N SER A 93 8.18 11.96 -21.13
CA SER A 93 6.95 11.30 -20.67
C SER A 93 7.17 10.25 -19.57
N TRP A 94 8.28 9.49 -19.64
CA TRP A 94 8.61 8.50 -18.61
C TRP A 94 9.29 9.10 -17.37
N ARG A 95 9.84 10.32 -17.47
CA ARG A 95 10.52 11.02 -16.36
C ARG A 95 9.54 11.77 -15.47
N LEU A 96 8.42 12.21 -16.02
CA LEU A 96 7.35 12.92 -15.30
C LEU A 96 6.88 12.17 -14.04
N PRO A 97 6.50 10.88 -14.10
CA PRO A 97 6.11 10.12 -12.90
C PRO A 97 7.22 10.06 -11.85
N MET A 98 8.48 9.93 -12.25
CA MET A 98 9.62 9.87 -11.33
C MET A 98 9.85 11.19 -10.60
N LEU A 99 9.66 12.32 -11.28
CA LEU A 99 9.78 13.64 -10.66
C LEU A 99 8.68 13.88 -9.61
N PHE A 100 7.44 13.49 -9.93
CA PHE A 100 6.34 13.55 -8.96
C PHE A 100 6.57 12.64 -7.75
N GLN A 101 7.16 11.47 -7.97
CA GLN A 101 7.48 10.52 -6.90
C GLN A 101 8.55 11.05 -5.92
N ILE A 102 9.45 11.92 -6.38
CA ILE A 102 10.44 12.60 -5.51
C ILE A 102 9.84 13.83 -4.84
N GLY A 103 8.98 14.59 -5.55
CA GLY A 103 8.41 15.83 -5.05
C GLY A 103 7.53 15.65 -3.81
N ALA A 104 6.64 14.65 -3.82
CA ALA A 104 5.72 14.41 -2.71
C ALA A 104 6.41 14.16 -1.34
N PRO A 105 7.35 13.21 -1.20
CA PRO A 105 8.04 12.98 0.07
C PRO A 105 8.92 14.17 0.51
N LEU A 106 9.46 14.94 -0.43
CA LEU A 106 10.24 16.14 -0.12
C LEU A 106 9.37 17.21 0.54
N ILE A 107 8.15 17.42 0.03
CA ILE A 107 7.18 18.34 0.61
C ILE A 107 6.79 17.90 2.02
N VAL A 108 6.53 16.61 2.23
CA VAL A 108 6.20 16.06 3.56
C VAL A 108 7.38 16.23 4.53
N ALA A 109 8.60 15.94 4.10
CA ALA A 109 9.80 16.05 4.92
C ALA A 109 10.11 17.50 5.34
N ILE A 110 9.83 18.48 4.48
CA ILE A 110 10.11 19.89 4.76
C ILE A 110 8.99 20.53 5.58
N LEU A 111 7.72 20.24 5.27
CA LEU A 111 6.59 20.94 5.85
C LEU A 111 5.96 20.22 7.05
N ILE A 112 5.82 18.89 6.98
CA ILE A 112 5.01 18.15 7.94
C ILE A 112 5.88 17.64 9.09
N TYR A 113 7.08 17.12 8.79
CA TYR A 113 8.01 16.64 9.81
C TYR A 113 8.27 17.61 10.97
N PRO A 114 8.56 18.93 10.76
CA PRO A 114 8.80 19.84 11.88
C PRO A 114 7.57 20.14 12.75
N CYS A 115 6.36 19.94 12.22
CA CYS A 115 5.11 20.22 12.93
C CYS A 115 4.53 19.00 13.66
N THR A 116 5.15 17.83 13.50
CA THR A 116 4.58 16.54 13.89
C THR A 116 5.19 16.06 15.21
N PRO A 117 4.39 15.75 16.25
CA PRO A 117 4.91 15.33 17.55
C PRO A 117 5.51 13.92 17.49
N GLU A 118 6.40 13.61 18.42
CA GLU A 118 6.92 12.24 18.55
C GLU A 118 5.89 11.27 19.14
N SER A 119 6.01 9.98 18.80
CA SER A 119 5.10 8.96 19.33
C SER A 119 5.20 8.82 20.86
N PRO A 120 4.08 8.78 21.60
CA PRO A 120 4.09 8.54 23.05
C PRO A 120 4.75 7.21 23.45
N ARG A 121 4.62 6.16 22.64
CA ARG A 121 5.25 4.86 22.92
C ARG A 121 6.76 4.89 22.74
N TYR A 122 7.24 5.61 21.73
CA TYR A 122 8.67 5.82 21.51
C TYR A 122 9.28 6.62 22.68
N LEU A 123 8.64 7.69 23.11
CA LEU A 123 9.09 8.48 24.27
C LEU A 123 9.08 7.66 25.57
N TYR A 124 8.09 6.78 25.75
CA TYR A 124 8.07 5.85 26.87
C TYR A 124 9.25 4.85 26.82
N ALA A 125 9.58 4.32 25.64
CA ALA A 125 10.68 3.37 25.45
C ALA A 125 12.07 3.98 25.74
N ILE A 126 12.25 5.28 25.48
CA ILE A 126 13.50 6.00 25.77
C ILE A 126 13.56 6.50 27.22
N GLY A 127 12.51 6.29 28.02
CA GLY A 127 12.44 6.70 29.43
C GLY A 127 11.98 8.14 29.64
N LYS A 128 11.52 8.85 28.61
CA LYS A 128 10.97 10.21 28.69
C LYS A 128 9.47 10.19 29.03
N HIS A 129 9.13 9.60 30.18
CA HIS A 129 7.74 9.35 30.57
C HIS A 129 6.90 10.62 30.72
N ASP A 130 7.48 11.73 31.18
CA ASP A 130 6.74 12.99 31.35
C ASP A 130 6.38 13.65 30.02
N GLN A 131 7.23 13.53 29.01
CA GLN A 131 6.91 14.01 27.65
C GLN A 131 5.81 13.14 27.02
N ALA A 132 5.88 11.82 27.21
CA ALA A 132 4.83 10.90 26.75
C ALA A 132 3.46 11.25 27.36
N ARG A 133 3.40 11.54 28.68
CA ARG A 133 2.15 11.96 29.34
C ARG A 133 1.59 13.25 28.76
N ARG A 134 2.43 14.26 28.48
CA ARG A 134 1.99 15.53 27.90
C ARG A 134 1.36 15.35 26.51
N ILE A 135 1.96 14.51 25.68
CA ILE A 135 1.42 14.24 24.33
C ILE A 135 0.08 13.49 24.45
N ILE A 136 -0.01 12.48 25.31
CA ILE A 136 -1.27 11.76 25.54
C ILE A 136 -2.36 12.71 26.07
N ALA A 137 -2.03 13.56 27.05
CA ALA A 137 -2.97 14.53 27.60
C ALA A 137 -3.49 15.52 26.55
N HIS A 138 -2.64 15.97 25.62
CA HIS A 138 -3.03 16.92 24.57
C HIS A 138 -3.86 16.27 23.45
N TYR A 139 -3.52 15.06 23.01
CA TYR A 139 -4.19 14.41 21.86
C TYR A 139 -5.36 13.49 22.23
N HIS A 140 -5.38 12.91 23.44
CA HIS A 140 -6.39 11.92 23.85
C HIS A 140 -7.40 12.44 24.88
N THR A 141 -7.18 13.61 25.49
CA THR A 141 -8.02 14.16 26.55
C THR A 141 -8.49 15.59 26.19
N THR A 142 -9.77 15.89 26.41
CA THR A 142 -10.34 17.24 26.19
C THR A 142 -9.86 18.26 27.22
N SER A 143 -9.52 17.79 28.43
CA SER A 143 -9.12 18.60 29.58
C SER A 143 -7.64 18.98 29.61
N GLU A 144 -6.81 18.44 28.71
CA GLU A 144 -5.33 18.57 28.67
C GLU A 144 -4.59 18.25 29.99
N ASP A 145 -5.27 17.64 30.97
CA ASP A 145 -4.68 17.36 32.28
C ASP A 145 -3.79 16.11 32.22
N ILE A 146 -2.56 16.28 32.69
CA ILE A 146 -1.52 15.24 32.74
C ILE A 146 -1.88 14.14 33.74
N ASN A 147 -2.70 14.46 34.74
CA ASN A 147 -3.11 13.54 35.80
C ASN A 147 -4.48 12.90 35.55
N ASP A 148 -5.07 13.10 34.38
CA ASP A 148 -6.34 12.47 34.04
C ASP A 148 -6.20 10.93 34.17
N PRO A 149 -7.16 10.24 34.83
CA PRO A 149 -7.15 8.78 34.94
C PRO A 149 -6.99 8.05 33.59
N ILE A 150 -7.43 8.64 32.48
CA ILE A 150 -7.25 8.08 31.13
C ILE A 150 -5.76 8.04 30.74
N VAL A 151 -5.01 9.13 31.00
CA VAL A 151 -3.58 9.24 30.68
C VAL A 151 -2.77 8.24 31.50
N VAL A 152 -3.10 8.10 32.79
CA VAL A 152 -2.44 7.14 33.69
C VAL A 152 -2.71 5.70 33.25
N ALA A 153 -3.96 5.38 32.88
CA ALA A 153 -4.34 4.06 32.41
C ALA A 153 -3.62 3.68 31.11
N GLU A 154 -3.54 4.60 30.14
CA GLU A 154 -2.84 4.37 28.87
C GLU A 154 -1.34 4.17 29.06
N MET A 155 -0.69 4.96 29.92
CA MET A 155 0.74 4.80 30.25
C MET A 155 1.02 3.43 30.87
N GLN A 156 0.16 2.94 31.76
CA GLN A 156 0.28 1.60 32.33
C GLN A 156 0.05 0.50 31.28
N GLN A 157 -0.89 0.70 30.35
CA GLN A 157 -1.14 -0.24 29.26
C GLN A 157 0.06 -0.33 28.30
N ILE A 158 0.71 0.79 27.98
CA ILE A 158 1.94 0.81 27.18
C ILE A 158 3.03 0.00 27.88
N GLY A 159 3.29 0.25 29.17
CA GLY A 159 4.29 -0.49 29.94
C GLY A 159 4.04 -2.01 29.99
N LYS A 160 2.79 -2.43 30.18
CA LYS A 160 2.40 -3.86 30.14
C LYS A 160 2.56 -4.48 28.75
N SER A 161 2.27 -3.72 27.69
CA SER A 161 2.35 -4.22 26.32
C SER A 161 3.79 -4.51 25.86
N MET A 162 4.78 -3.80 26.41
CA MET A 162 6.20 -3.99 26.08
C MET A 162 6.82 -5.22 26.74
N THR A 163 6.32 -5.61 27.92
CA THR A 163 6.83 -6.76 28.69
C THR A 163 6.06 -8.06 28.43
N ALA A 164 4.89 -7.97 27.79
CA ALA A 164 4.04 -9.13 27.51
C ALA A 164 4.64 -10.04 26.42
N ASN A 165 4.65 -11.35 26.69
CA ASN A 165 5.00 -12.38 25.71
C ASN A 165 3.97 -12.41 24.56
N ALA A 166 4.27 -11.74 23.46
CA ALA A 166 3.36 -11.55 22.33
C ALA A 166 3.39 -12.68 21.29
N ARG A 167 3.99 -13.85 21.57
CA ARG A 167 4.17 -14.94 20.59
C ARG A 167 2.90 -15.31 19.83
N ARG A 168 1.78 -15.51 20.53
CA ARG A 168 0.49 -15.83 19.89
C ARG A 168 0.00 -14.68 18.99
N ARG A 169 0.21 -13.43 19.40
CA ARG A 169 -0.18 -12.24 18.62
C ARG A 169 0.66 -12.11 17.36
N VAL A 170 1.98 -12.33 17.45
CA VAL A 170 2.89 -12.32 16.29
C VAL A 170 2.49 -13.40 15.30
N TRP A 171 2.18 -14.62 15.76
CA TRP A 171 1.73 -15.71 14.89
C TRP A 171 0.44 -15.39 14.14
N VAL A 172 -0.54 -14.78 14.82
CA VAL A 172 -1.80 -14.37 14.16
C VAL A 172 -1.57 -13.28 13.12
N ILE A 173 -0.73 -12.28 13.42
CA ILE A 173 -0.39 -11.21 12.47
C ILE A 173 0.37 -11.78 11.26
N PHE A 174 1.31 -12.70 11.49
CA PHE A 174 2.05 -13.36 10.42
C PHE A 174 1.11 -14.12 9.47
N LEU A 175 0.21 -14.94 10.02
CA LEU A 175 -0.78 -15.66 9.22
C LEU A 175 -1.68 -14.69 8.45
N TYR A 176 -2.16 -13.63 9.10
CA TYR A 176 -2.97 -12.62 8.45
C TYR A 176 -2.25 -11.97 7.26
N ILE A 177 -0.99 -11.54 7.42
CA ILE A 177 -0.20 -10.94 6.33
C ILE A 177 0.04 -11.95 5.22
N LEU A 178 0.37 -13.20 5.55
CA LEU A 178 0.57 -14.26 4.56
C LEU A 178 -0.69 -14.45 3.70
N PHE A 179 -1.86 -14.58 4.35
CA PHE A 179 -3.13 -14.69 3.66
C PHE A 179 -3.44 -13.43 2.84
N GLN A 180 -3.18 -12.24 3.37
CA GLN A 180 -3.38 -10.99 2.64
C GLN A 180 -2.56 -10.92 1.35
N GLN A 181 -1.31 -11.39 1.33
CA GLN A 181 -0.47 -11.42 0.13
C GLN A 181 -0.92 -12.49 -0.88
N CYS A 182 -1.53 -13.58 -0.42
CA CYS A 182 -2.04 -14.65 -1.28
C CYS A 182 -3.32 -14.27 -2.06
N ASN A 183 -3.92 -13.11 -1.83
CA ASN A 183 -5.13 -12.68 -2.55
C ASN A 183 -4.87 -12.32 -4.04
N GLY A 184 -3.60 -12.18 -4.46
CA GLY A 184 -3.22 -11.92 -5.85
C GLY A 184 -3.51 -10.50 -6.34
N ALA A 185 -3.89 -9.56 -5.47
CA ALA A 185 -4.20 -8.18 -5.88
C ALA A 185 -3.00 -7.47 -6.52
N GLY A 186 -1.80 -7.69 -5.98
CA GLY A 186 -0.56 -7.21 -6.58
C GLY A 186 -0.32 -7.79 -7.98
N MET A 187 -0.53 -9.10 -8.15
CA MET A 187 -0.36 -9.76 -9.45
C MET A 187 -1.31 -9.21 -10.51
N LEU A 188 -2.57 -8.97 -10.17
CA LEU A 188 -3.55 -8.42 -11.10
C LEU A 188 -3.11 -7.05 -11.63
N THR A 189 -2.58 -6.19 -10.76
CA THR A 189 -2.12 -4.85 -11.13
C THR A 189 -0.89 -4.92 -12.04
N TYR A 190 0.07 -5.81 -11.75
CA TYR A 190 1.27 -5.98 -12.60
C TYR A 190 0.95 -6.57 -13.98
N TYR A 191 0.01 -7.51 -14.04
CA TYR A 191 -0.35 -8.18 -15.29
C TYR A 191 -1.56 -7.56 -16.00
N LEU A 192 -2.11 -6.45 -15.49
CA LEU A 192 -3.27 -5.78 -16.07
C LEU A 192 -3.12 -5.52 -17.58
N PRO A 193 -1.98 -4.99 -18.10
CA PRO A 193 -1.82 -4.80 -19.54
C PRO A 193 -1.84 -6.11 -20.34
N GLY A 194 -1.32 -7.19 -19.75
CA GLY A 194 -1.34 -8.53 -20.36
C GLY A 194 -2.76 -9.10 -20.42
N VAL A 195 -3.53 -8.95 -19.35
CA VAL A 195 -4.94 -9.38 -19.28
C VAL A 195 -5.80 -8.57 -20.26
N LEU A 196 -5.61 -7.26 -20.35
CA LEU A 196 -6.34 -6.41 -21.30
C LEU A 196 -5.99 -6.73 -22.76
N LYS A 197 -4.74 -7.13 -23.03
CA LYS A 197 -4.31 -7.58 -24.36
C LYS A 197 -5.02 -8.87 -24.80
N LEU A 198 -5.25 -9.82 -23.89
CA LEU A 198 -6.05 -11.03 -24.16
C LEU A 198 -7.49 -10.69 -24.56
N VAL A 199 -7.99 -9.58 -24.01
CA VAL A 199 -9.34 -9.04 -24.27
C VAL A 199 -9.40 -8.17 -25.54
N ARG A 200 -8.31 -8.08 -26.31
CA ARG A 200 -8.14 -7.26 -27.54
C ARG A 200 -8.17 -5.74 -27.30
N ILE A 201 -8.03 -5.28 -26.06
CA ILE A 201 -7.80 -3.87 -25.75
C ILE A 201 -6.29 -3.64 -25.84
N THR A 202 -5.85 -3.07 -26.96
CA THR A 202 -4.41 -2.91 -27.28
C THR A 202 -3.95 -1.47 -27.34
N GLU A 203 -4.88 -0.51 -27.36
CA GLU A 203 -4.54 0.90 -27.39
C GLU A 203 -3.97 1.36 -26.04
N THR A 204 -2.77 1.96 -26.05
CA THR A 204 -2.07 2.40 -24.84
C THR A 204 -2.90 3.37 -23.99
N GLN A 205 -3.63 4.28 -24.63
CA GLN A 205 -4.51 5.24 -23.96
C GLN A 205 -5.67 4.52 -23.24
N GLN A 206 -6.24 3.48 -23.86
CA GLN A 206 -7.31 2.68 -23.25
C GLN A 206 -6.81 1.85 -22.07
N VAL A 207 -5.60 1.29 -22.16
CA VAL A 207 -4.97 0.54 -21.06
C VAL A 207 -4.67 1.44 -19.87
N LEU A 208 -4.08 2.61 -20.11
CA LEU A 208 -3.78 3.58 -19.05
C LEU A 208 -5.06 4.19 -18.46
N GLY A 209 -6.06 4.49 -19.29
CA GLY A 209 -7.37 4.96 -18.84
C GLY A 209 -8.11 3.93 -17.99
N THR A 210 -8.01 2.65 -18.34
CA THR A 210 -8.57 1.54 -17.54
C THR A 210 -7.87 1.42 -16.20
N ASN A 211 -6.52 1.54 -16.18
CA ASN A 211 -5.76 1.55 -14.93
C ASN A 211 -6.14 2.74 -14.04
N LEU A 212 -6.29 3.94 -14.61
CA LEU A 212 -6.78 5.11 -13.88
C LEU A 212 -8.16 4.84 -13.25
N GLY A 213 -9.12 4.34 -14.04
CA GLY A 213 -10.43 3.96 -13.52
C GLY A 213 -10.34 2.96 -12.37
N LEU A 214 -9.47 1.96 -12.48
CA LEU A 214 -9.26 0.95 -11.46
C LEU A 214 -8.72 1.56 -10.15
N THR A 215 -7.73 2.45 -10.25
CA THR A 215 -7.17 3.15 -9.09
C THR A 215 -8.16 4.09 -8.42
N CYS A 216 -8.99 4.80 -9.19
CA CYS A 216 -10.05 5.66 -8.66
C CYS A 216 -11.12 4.86 -7.91
N VAL A 217 -11.55 3.73 -8.48
CA VAL A 217 -12.54 2.86 -7.85
C VAL A 217 -11.97 2.21 -6.59
N SER A 218 -10.70 1.80 -6.62
CA SER A 218 -9.99 1.31 -5.43
C SER A 218 -9.93 2.38 -4.33
N TYR A 219 -9.59 3.63 -4.68
CA TYR A 219 -9.57 4.76 -3.74
C TYR A 219 -10.92 5.00 -3.06
N LEU A 220 -12.01 5.07 -3.84
CA LEU A 220 -13.36 5.25 -3.28
C LEU A 220 -13.76 4.09 -2.36
N SER A 221 -13.34 2.87 -2.72
CA SER A 221 -13.61 1.67 -1.93
C SER A 221 -12.81 1.64 -0.63
N THR A 222 -11.55 2.09 -0.64
CA THR A 222 -10.73 2.23 0.58
C THR A 222 -11.34 3.24 1.54
N ILE A 223 -11.78 4.41 1.06
CA ILE A 223 -12.46 5.39 1.91
C ILE A 223 -13.75 4.81 2.50
N GLY A 224 -14.55 4.11 1.67
CA GLY A 224 -15.74 3.42 2.13
C GLY A 224 -15.45 2.37 3.22
N GLY A 225 -14.33 1.63 3.06
CA GLY A 225 -13.79 0.71 4.05
C GLY A 225 -13.49 1.39 5.38
N SER A 226 -12.76 2.51 5.35
CA SER A 226 -12.35 3.29 6.53
C SER A 226 -13.51 3.69 7.43
N PHE A 227 -14.66 4.05 6.84
CA PHE A 227 -15.85 4.39 7.62
C PHE A 227 -16.58 3.17 8.19
N MET A 228 -16.43 2.00 7.56
CA MET A 228 -17.11 0.78 7.94
C MET A 228 -16.37 0.02 9.05
N VAL A 229 -15.06 0.25 9.22
CA VAL A 229 -14.21 -0.46 10.17
C VAL A 229 -14.68 -0.35 11.62
N ASN A 230 -15.25 0.80 12.00
CA ASN A 230 -15.75 1.03 13.35
C ASN A 230 -17.17 0.49 13.58
N LYS A 231 -17.89 0.13 12.51
CA LYS A 231 -19.30 -0.33 12.58
C LYS A 231 -19.45 -1.84 12.46
N VAL A 232 -18.56 -2.51 11.74
CA VAL A 232 -18.64 -3.95 11.45
C VAL A 232 -17.60 -4.72 12.25
N ARG A 233 -17.98 -5.88 12.79
CA ARG A 233 -17.03 -6.74 13.51
C ARG A 233 -15.94 -7.25 12.54
N HIS A 234 -14.67 -7.10 12.91
CA HIS A 234 -13.53 -7.52 12.08
C HIS A 234 -13.62 -8.96 11.56
N ARG A 235 -14.11 -9.92 12.37
CA ARG A 235 -14.22 -11.32 11.94
C ARG A 235 -15.19 -11.53 10.78
N THR A 236 -16.35 -10.85 10.80
CA THR A 236 -17.34 -10.98 9.72
C THR A 236 -16.84 -10.31 8.46
N LEU A 237 -16.17 -9.16 8.59
CA LEU A 237 -15.57 -8.45 7.46
C LEU A 237 -14.54 -9.34 6.74
N LEU A 238 -13.64 -10.00 7.48
CA LEU A 238 -12.65 -10.89 6.88
C LEU A 238 -13.29 -12.04 6.09
N PHE A 239 -14.20 -12.82 6.68
CA PHE A 239 -14.79 -13.96 5.97
C PHE A 239 -15.64 -13.55 4.75
N THR A 240 -16.38 -12.45 4.85
CA THR A 240 -17.18 -11.94 3.73
C THR A 240 -16.27 -11.52 2.58
N VAL A 241 -15.22 -10.75 2.83
CA VAL A 241 -14.32 -10.28 1.78
C VAL A 241 -13.59 -11.46 1.13
N TRP A 242 -13.10 -12.43 1.91
CA TRP A 242 -12.46 -13.65 1.38
C TRP A 242 -13.37 -14.49 0.48
N SER A 243 -14.64 -14.63 0.86
CA SER A 243 -15.61 -15.38 0.05
C SER A 243 -15.86 -14.69 -1.30
N VAL A 244 -15.99 -13.35 -1.28
CA VAL A 244 -16.21 -12.55 -2.48
C VAL A 244 -14.96 -12.53 -3.38
N TYR A 245 -13.75 -12.55 -2.80
CA TYR A 245 -12.52 -12.67 -3.55
C TYR A 245 -12.40 -13.95 -4.36
N ILE A 246 -12.66 -15.09 -3.72
CA ILE A 246 -12.60 -16.40 -4.37
C ILE A 246 -13.58 -16.44 -5.54
N PHE A 247 -14.77 -15.86 -5.35
CA PHE A 247 -15.78 -15.77 -6.41
C PHE A 247 -15.29 -14.96 -7.62
N PHE A 248 -14.77 -13.74 -7.42
CA PHE A 248 -14.30 -12.92 -8.53
C PHE A 248 -13.02 -13.46 -9.20
N LEU A 249 -12.11 -14.08 -8.43
CA LEU A 249 -10.94 -14.76 -9.00
C LEU A 249 -11.34 -15.96 -9.87
N ALA A 250 -12.29 -16.77 -9.40
CA ALA A 250 -12.82 -17.88 -10.17
C ALA A 250 -13.51 -17.40 -11.46
N LEU A 251 -14.29 -16.32 -11.37
CA LEU A 251 -14.97 -15.73 -12.53
C LEU A 251 -13.96 -15.18 -13.55
N MET A 252 -12.90 -14.49 -13.11
CA MET A 252 -11.83 -14.04 -14.00
C MET A 252 -11.06 -15.21 -14.64
N ALA A 253 -10.76 -16.26 -13.88
CA ALA A 253 -10.06 -17.43 -14.40
C ALA A 253 -10.88 -18.17 -15.46
N LEU A 254 -12.19 -18.36 -15.21
CA LEU A 254 -13.10 -19.01 -16.14
C LEU A 254 -13.26 -18.20 -17.43
N CYS A 255 -13.59 -16.91 -17.32
CA CYS A 255 -13.78 -16.05 -18.48
C CYS A 255 -12.48 -15.80 -19.26
N GLY A 256 -11.35 -15.64 -18.57
CA GLY A 256 -10.02 -15.54 -19.19
C GLY A 256 -9.61 -16.82 -19.92
N GLY A 257 -9.87 -17.99 -19.32
CA GLY A 257 -9.65 -19.30 -19.93
C GLY A 257 -10.49 -19.53 -21.18
N SER A 258 -11.76 -19.13 -21.18
CA SER A 258 -12.63 -19.20 -22.37
C SER A 258 -12.17 -18.30 -23.52
N TYR A 259 -11.48 -17.18 -23.22
CA TYR A 259 -10.84 -16.34 -24.25
C TYR A 259 -9.58 -16.97 -24.83
N ALA A 260 -8.74 -17.57 -23.97
CA ALA A 260 -7.52 -18.26 -24.41
C ALA A 260 -7.83 -19.46 -25.32
N SER A 261 -8.98 -20.11 -25.13
CA SER A 261 -9.43 -21.23 -25.97
C SER A 261 -10.17 -20.81 -27.26
N ASN A 262 -10.21 -19.51 -27.60
CA ASN A 262 -10.92 -18.94 -28.77
C ASN A 262 -12.45 -19.15 -28.80
N ILE A 263 -13.07 -19.54 -27.69
CA ILE A 263 -14.53 -19.68 -27.54
C ILE A 263 -15.18 -18.34 -27.13
N GLY A 264 -14.37 -17.39 -26.65
CA GLY A 264 -14.82 -16.10 -26.11
C GLY A 264 -15.52 -15.19 -27.12
N THR A 265 -16.73 -14.78 -26.78
CA THR A 265 -17.52 -13.77 -27.51
C THR A 265 -17.33 -12.38 -26.90
N LYS A 266 -17.58 -11.30 -27.65
CA LYS A 266 -17.51 -9.91 -27.16
C LYS A 266 -18.15 -9.68 -25.77
N PRO A 267 -19.32 -10.23 -25.39
CA PRO A 267 -19.86 -10.05 -24.03
C PRO A 267 -18.98 -10.62 -22.91
N THR A 268 -18.23 -11.70 -23.15
CA THR A 268 -17.30 -12.26 -22.16
C THR A 268 -16.17 -11.29 -21.81
N SER A 269 -15.79 -10.37 -22.72
CA SER A 269 -14.72 -9.37 -22.46
C SER A 269 -15.15 -8.35 -21.43
N TYR A 270 -16.37 -7.84 -21.58
CA TYR A 270 -16.95 -6.88 -20.64
C TYR A 270 -17.11 -7.50 -19.25
N ILE A 271 -17.47 -8.78 -19.17
CA ILE A 271 -17.57 -9.50 -17.89
C ILE A 271 -16.21 -9.58 -17.19
N VAL A 272 -15.12 -9.86 -17.93
CA VAL A 272 -13.76 -9.88 -17.36
C VAL A 272 -13.39 -8.49 -16.82
N VAL A 273 -13.63 -7.43 -17.59
CA VAL A 273 -13.32 -6.06 -17.15
C VAL A 273 -14.15 -5.69 -15.91
N VAL A 274 -15.46 -5.94 -15.90
CA VAL A 274 -16.32 -5.69 -14.74
C VAL A 274 -15.87 -6.50 -13.52
N ALA A 275 -15.43 -7.74 -13.72
CA ALA A 275 -14.91 -8.58 -12.64
C ALA A 275 -13.58 -8.03 -12.07
N ILE A 276 -12.69 -7.48 -12.90
CA ILE A 276 -11.45 -6.82 -12.46
C ILE A 276 -11.78 -5.61 -11.58
N PHE A 277 -12.75 -4.80 -12.00
CA PHE A 277 -13.21 -3.64 -11.22
C PHE A 277 -13.87 -4.07 -9.91
N ALA A 278 -14.78 -5.04 -9.94
CA ALA A 278 -15.46 -5.55 -8.76
C ALA A 278 -14.48 -6.20 -7.76
N PHE A 279 -13.50 -6.96 -8.26
CA PHE A 279 -12.41 -7.49 -7.46
C PHE A 279 -11.65 -6.37 -6.74
N ASN A 280 -11.30 -5.29 -7.47
CA ASN A 280 -10.60 -4.15 -6.86
C ASN A 280 -11.45 -3.38 -5.84
N ILE A 281 -12.76 -3.28 -6.03
CA ILE A 281 -13.68 -2.73 -5.02
C ILE A 281 -13.55 -3.54 -3.73
N CYS A 282 -13.65 -4.87 -3.84
CA CYS A 282 -13.51 -5.76 -2.69
C CYS A 282 -12.13 -5.65 -2.04
N THR A 283 -11.07 -5.42 -2.84
CA THR A 283 -9.75 -5.13 -2.27
C THR A 283 -9.72 -3.88 -1.41
N GLY A 284 -10.32 -2.78 -1.86
CA GLY A 284 -10.33 -1.53 -1.12
C GLY A 284 -10.97 -1.66 0.26
N PHE A 285 -12.06 -2.44 0.38
CA PHE A 285 -12.73 -2.71 1.66
C PHE A 285 -11.92 -3.60 2.62
N SER A 286 -10.88 -4.27 2.13
CA SER A 286 -10.09 -5.25 2.90
C SER A 286 -8.74 -4.74 3.39
N VAL A 287 -8.35 -3.53 2.98
CA VAL A 287 -7.04 -2.93 3.33
C VAL A 287 -6.96 -2.57 4.83
N GLU A 288 -7.99 -2.90 5.62
CA GLU A 288 -8.11 -2.58 7.05
C GLU A 288 -8.44 -3.80 7.92
#